data_AF-A0A1H8ZH41-F1
#
_entry.id   AF-A0A1H8ZH41-F1
#
_cell.length_a   1.000
_cell.length_b   1.000
_cell.length_c   1.000
_cell.angle_alpha   90.00
_cell.angle_beta   90.00
_cell.angle_gamma   90.00
#
_symmetry.space_group_name_H-M   'P 1'
#
loop_
_entity.id
_entity.type
_entity.pdbx_description
1 polymer ?
#
loop_
_entity_poly.entity_id
_entity_poly.type
_entity_poly.pdbx_seq_one_letter_code
_entity_poly.pdbx_strand_id
1 'polypeptide(L)'
;MKKICCLIVLIMFFGGLYYIGVNSENAYADDEVVVDENNFPDEVFRNYILDNVDVDKNKKLSVEEIEAIENVDLSDKQINDIKGIGIFGNLKELNCNNNNLEDLNLSNNEKLEKLYCNVNKISELDLSNKENLEYIDASNNTLNKINVNADIGLKYLYCGNNSLENINLDDNVNLKYLYCDNNKLGSLDISKNLCLISLRCNNNAMENLDISNNYENLKVCHCWNNKFSSIDVKNYKEKIANGKFSYDSNYRDSEEIIAYDDATDKIIYMSSDSVSVKYKTQIQTYGWEKSYVSDGETSGTVGKAKRLEAIRIKLVDEEGNALDPLCGSVEYRTHVQKNGWEKSFAKDNALSGTVGKGLRLEAIQIKLSGPIANNFDVYYRVQAEKFGWLGWTKNGDSAGSSGFAYRLEAIQIKLVKNGDDTSFANNIRLNPFYDKNKIPVLKYKTKVQISGWEKNFVSNGILSGTIGKAKGIEAIQINVSDSKGYLGGIKYKTHMQKIGWQNDYIANGEPTRDYGKEYRLEAIKIELTGDLAKYFDVYYRVQAQKFGWMGWARNGESAGTAGFGYRLEAIQIQLVYKNTMSPGSATGKYRKK
;
A
#
# COMPACT_ATOMS: atom_id res chain seq x y z
N MET A 1 -10.39 22.27 62.31
CA MET A 1 -8.96 22.02 62.61
C MET A 1 -8.17 22.13 61.31
N LYS A 2 -7.03 22.83 61.37
CA LYS A 2 -6.01 23.05 60.32
C LYS A 2 -6.32 24.04 59.18
N LYS A 3 -6.00 25.30 59.48
CA LYS A 3 -5.39 26.30 58.59
C LYS A 3 -4.05 25.78 58.06
N ILE A 4 -3.71 26.09 56.80
CA ILE A 4 -2.38 26.59 56.41
C ILE A 4 -2.58 27.67 55.34
N CYS A 5 -2.07 28.87 55.63
CA CYS A 5 -1.94 30.04 54.76
C CYS A 5 -0.64 29.98 53.93
N CYS A 6 -0.60 30.81 52.87
CA CYS A 6 0.53 31.60 52.32
C CYS A 6 0.62 31.44 50.80
N LEU A 7 0.85 32.46 49.98
CA LEU A 7 0.84 33.92 50.10
C LEU A 7 0.96 34.38 48.63
N ILE A 8 -0.04 35.09 48.11
CA ILE A 8 0.00 35.73 46.79
C ILE A 8 0.79 37.03 46.96
N VAL A 9 1.83 37.23 46.14
CA VAL A 9 2.44 38.55 45.93
C VAL A 9 1.86 39.11 44.64
N LEU A 10 1.11 40.19 44.84
CA LEU A 10 0.52 41.07 43.85
C LEU A 10 1.63 41.93 43.22
N ILE A 11 1.71 41.99 41.88
CA ILE A 11 2.17 43.20 41.17
C ILE A 11 1.01 43.62 40.28
N MET A 12 0.49 44.82 40.57
CA MET A 12 -0.63 45.45 39.90
C MET A 12 -0.19 46.00 38.53
N PHE A 13 -0.99 45.74 37.50
CA PHE A 13 -1.27 46.74 36.46
C PHE A 13 -2.79 46.84 36.31
N PHE A 14 -3.28 48.07 36.38
CA PHE A 14 -4.69 48.47 36.43
C PHE A 14 -5.24 48.72 35.03
N GLY A 15 -6.49 48.28 34.81
CA GLY A 15 -7.44 48.66 33.74
C GLY A 15 -7.32 47.80 32.49
N GLY A 16 -8.22 46.86 32.15
CA GLY A 16 -9.69 46.76 32.24
C GLY A 16 -10.15 46.43 30.80
N LEU A 17 -10.93 45.42 30.44
CA LEU A 17 -12.00 44.66 31.08
C LEU A 17 -11.84 43.15 30.80
N TYR A 18 -12.51 42.37 31.63
CA TYR A 18 -12.50 40.91 31.75
C TYR A 18 -13.65 40.33 30.88
N TYR A 19 -13.42 39.24 30.13
CA TYR A 19 -14.47 38.27 29.84
C TYR A 19 -13.94 36.86 30.12
N ILE A 20 -14.67 36.15 30.96
CA ILE A 20 -14.34 34.83 31.53
C ILE A 20 -15.07 33.80 30.69
N GLY A 21 -14.37 32.75 30.24
CA GLY A 21 -15.04 31.54 29.79
C GLY A 21 -15.59 30.74 30.99
N VAL A 22 -16.88 30.38 30.98
CA VAL A 22 -17.38 29.20 31.72
C VAL A 22 -18.63 28.62 31.05
N ASN A 23 -18.70 27.28 31.05
CA ASN A 23 -19.82 26.41 30.72
C ASN A 23 -21.13 26.72 31.46
N SER A 24 -22.23 26.57 30.70
CA SER A 24 -23.60 26.10 31.00
C SER A 24 -24.37 26.59 32.24
N GLU A 25 -25.59 27.07 31.93
CA GLU A 25 -26.80 27.31 32.75
C GLU A 25 -27.05 28.73 33.29
N ASN A 26 -27.79 29.51 32.47
CA ASN A 26 -28.71 30.63 32.78
C ASN A 26 -28.27 31.69 33.81
N ALA A 27 -27.71 32.78 33.29
CA ALA A 27 -28.06 34.14 33.69
C ALA A 27 -27.87 35.07 32.48
N TYR A 28 -28.96 35.63 31.95
CA TYR A 28 -28.94 36.66 30.91
C TYR A 28 -28.22 37.91 31.45
N ALA A 29 -27.00 38.14 30.99
CA ALA A 29 -26.36 39.44 30.98
C ALA A 29 -26.39 39.92 29.53
N ASP A 30 -27.20 40.95 29.35
CA ASP A 30 -27.59 41.64 28.13
C ASP A 30 -26.43 42.53 27.63
N ASP A 31 -25.27 41.93 27.33
CA ASP A 31 -24.12 42.68 26.84
C ASP A 31 -24.12 42.67 25.30
N GLU A 32 -25.18 43.22 24.70
CA GLU A 32 -25.19 43.53 23.27
C GLU A 32 -23.99 44.44 22.93
N VAL A 33 -23.20 44.08 21.92
CA VAL A 33 -22.03 44.88 21.52
C VAL A 33 -22.49 46.03 20.62
N VAL A 34 -22.39 47.26 21.11
CA VAL A 34 -22.77 48.45 20.32
C VAL A 34 -21.86 48.61 19.10
N VAL A 35 -22.45 48.83 17.92
CA VAL A 35 -21.73 49.06 16.67
C VAL A 35 -21.43 50.55 16.51
N ASP A 36 -20.33 51.00 17.08
CA ASP A 36 -19.89 52.39 17.09
C ASP A 36 -18.38 52.55 16.78
N GLU A 37 -17.91 53.79 16.76
CA GLU A 37 -16.49 54.14 16.51
C GLU A 37 -15.54 53.65 17.62
N ASN A 38 -16.03 53.28 18.80
CA ASN A 38 -15.19 52.80 19.89
C ASN A 38 -14.82 51.32 19.68
N ASN A 39 -15.83 50.53 19.31
CA ASN A 39 -15.72 49.08 19.10
C ASN A 39 -15.24 48.75 17.67
N PHE A 40 -15.67 49.52 16.68
CA PHE A 40 -15.33 49.38 15.26
C PHE A 40 -14.91 50.75 14.68
N PRO A 41 -13.66 51.19 14.88
CA PRO A 41 -13.24 52.56 14.55
C PRO A 41 -13.28 52.89 13.05
N ASP A 42 -12.87 51.95 12.20
CA ASP A 42 -12.90 52.13 10.75
C ASP A 42 -14.35 52.18 10.25
N GLU A 43 -14.69 53.25 9.54
CA GLU A 43 -16.05 53.49 9.05
C GLU A 43 -16.51 52.42 8.05
N VAL A 44 -15.61 51.93 7.20
CA VAL A 44 -15.94 50.93 6.18
C VAL A 44 -16.18 49.58 6.85
N PHE A 45 -15.32 49.19 7.81
CA PHE A 45 -15.54 47.97 8.59
C PHE A 45 -16.82 48.06 9.43
N ARG A 46 -17.05 49.18 10.10
CA ARG A 46 -18.27 49.40 10.89
C ARG A 46 -19.54 49.32 10.03
N ASN A 47 -19.53 49.89 8.83
CA ASN A 47 -20.65 49.78 7.90
C ASN A 47 -20.84 48.33 7.41
N TYR A 48 -19.75 47.58 7.17
CA TYR A 48 -19.86 46.15 6.87
C TYR A 48 -20.57 45.38 7.99
N ILE A 49 -20.25 45.67 9.25
CA ILE A 49 -20.93 45.08 10.42
C ILE A 49 -22.41 45.45 10.43
N LEU A 50 -22.74 46.74 10.26
CA LEU A 50 -24.12 47.21 10.21
C LEU A 50 -24.92 46.58 9.05
N ASP A 51 -24.29 46.30 7.92
CA ASP A 51 -24.97 45.79 6.73
C ASP A 51 -25.14 44.27 6.76
N ASN A 52 -24.14 43.53 7.26
CA ASN A 52 -24.03 42.08 7.09
C ASN A 52 -24.13 41.27 8.40
N VAL A 53 -23.89 41.89 9.56
CA VAL A 53 -23.86 41.20 10.86
C VAL A 53 -25.03 41.63 11.75
N ASP A 54 -25.31 42.94 11.83
CA ASP A 54 -26.50 43.48 12.48
C ASP A 54 -27.74 43.19 11.61
N VAL A 55 -28.42 42.07 11.88
CA VAL A 55 -29.52 41.57 11.07
C VAL A 55 -30.80 42.34 11.36
N ASP A 56 -31.03 42.71 12.62
CA ASP A 56 -32.23 43.41 13.06
C ASP A 56 -32.14 44.95 12.91
N LYS A 57 -30.96 45.47 12.57
CA LYS A 57 -30.63 46.88 12.33
C LYS A 57 -30.79 47.75 13.57
N ASN A 58 -30.60 47.17 14.76
CA ASN A 58 -30.70 47.87 16.02
C ASN A 58 -29.39 48.60 16.44
N LYS A 59 -28.32 48.46 15.63
CA LYS A 59 -26.97 48.99 15.84
C LYS A 59 -26.21 48.37 17.02
N LYS A 60 -26.58 47.18 17.41
CA LYS A 60 -25.92 46.38 18.42
C LYS A 60 -25.90 44.93 17.96
N LEU A 61 -24.94 44.17 18.44
CA LEU A 61 -24.79 42.76 18.09
C LEU A 61 -25.19 41.88 19.26
N SER A 62 -26.19 41.04 19.04
CA SER A 62 -26.58 39.96 19.94
C SER A 62 -25.56 38.82 19.95
N VAL A 63 -25.62 37.97 20.97
CA VAL A 63 -24.78 36.76 21.04
C VAL A 63 -25.06 35.86 19.84
N GLU A 64 -26.32 35.71 19.45
CA GLU A 64 -26.73 34.91 18.31
C GLU A 64 -26.13 35.41 16.99
N GLU A 65 -26.13 36.74 16.77
CA GLU A 65 -25.50 37.33 15.58
C GLU A 65 -23.98 37.11 15.58
N ILE A 66 -23.32 37.28 16.72
CA ILE A 66 -21.87 37.08 16.86
C ILE A 66 -21.49 35.61 16.64
N GLU A 67 -22.19 34.68 17.29
CA GLU A 67 -21.90 33.24 17.22
C GLU A 67 -22.19 32.64 15.85
N ALA A 68 -23.08 33.24 15.05
CA ALA A 68 -23.39 32.81 13.69
C ALA A 68 -22.29 33.13 12.66
N ILE A 69 -21.35 34.03 12.98
CA ILE A 69 -20.30 34.43 12.05
C ILE A 69 -19.16 33.40 12.03
N GLU A 70 -19.12 32.62 10.95
CA GLU A 70 -18.00 31.71 10.65
C GLU A 70 -17.10 32.21 9.52
N ASN A 71 -17.55 33.15 8.69
CA ASN A 71 -16.79 33.65 7.53
C ASN A 71 -16.98 35.16 7.38
N VAL A 72 -15.88 35.90 7.16
CA VAL A 72 -15.89 37.35 6.97
C VAL A 72 -15.05 37.73 5.76
N ASP A 73 -15.64 38.48 4.82
CA ASP A 73 -14.95 38.98 3.61
C ASP A 73 -14.94 40.52 3.58
N LEU A 74 -13.76 41.05 3.88
CA LEU A 74 -13.39 42.46 3.90
C LEU A 74 -12.43 42.82 2.76
N SER A 75 -12.29 41.96 1.75
CA SER A 75 -11.35 42.17 0.64
C SER A 75 -11.64 43.44 -0.17
N ASP A 76 -10.57 44.16 -0.53
CA ASP A 76 -10.62 45.32 -1.45
C ASP A 76 -11.62 46.42 -1.01
N LYS A 77 -11.52 46.85 0.26
CA LYS A 77 -12.45 47.84 0.85
C LYS A 77 -11.75 49.12 1.34
N GLN A 78 -10.43 49.21 1.20
CA GLN A 78 -9.61 50.32 1.70
C GLN A 78 -9.67 50.49 3.23
N ILE A 79 -9.94 49.41 3.96
CA ILE A 79 -10.01 49.40 5.43
C ILE A 79 -8.62 49.63 6.03
N ASN A 80 -8.54 50.47 7.06
CA ASN A 80 -7.30 50.79 7.76
C ASN A 80 -7.18 50.06 9.11
N ASP A 81 -8.31 49.70 9.71
CA ASP A 81 -8.36 49.03 11.01
C ASP A 81 -9.56 48.06 11.07
N ILE A 82 -9.33 46.83 11.54
CA ILE A 82 -10.40 45.84 11.80
C ILE A 82 -10.58 45.55 13.29
N LYS A 83 -10.16 46.47 14.17
CA LYS A 83 -10.47 46.41 15.58
C LYS A 83 -11.97 46.14 15.78
N GLY A 84 -12.25 45.15 16.62
CA GLY A 84 -13.58 44.58 16.81
C GLY A 84 -13.73 43.18 16.22
N ILE A 85 -12.90 42.76 15.26
CA ILE A 85 -12.98 41.41 14.65
C ILE A 85 -12.84 40.26 15.67
N GLY A 86 -12.15 40.51 16.78
CA GLY A 86 -11.93 39.53 17.84
C GLY A 86 -13.20 39.11 18.61
N ILE A 87 -14.35 39.75 18.41
CA ILE A 87 -15.61 39.30 19.02
C ILE A 87 -16.17 38.04 18.35
N PHE A 88 -15.81 37.79 17.08
CA PHE A 88 -16.30 36.64 16.30
C PHE A 88 -15.47 35.39 16.62
N GLY A 89 -15.67 34.80 17.80
CA GLY A 89 -14.92 33.62 18.26
C GLY A 89 -15.16 32.34 17.45
N ASN A 90 -16.24 32.29 16.65
CA ASN A 90 -16.54 31.17 15.75
C ASN A 90 -15.99 31.34 14.33
N LEU A 91 -15.25 32.42 14.06
CA LEU A 91 -14.68 32.73 12.75
C LEU A 91 -13.69 31.65 12.31
N LYS A 92 -13.98 31.01 11.17
CA LYS A 92 -13.15 29.98 10.50
C LYS A 92 -12.42 30.54 9.29
N GLU A 93 -12.99 31.52 8.60
CA GLU A 93 -12.36 32.14 7.42
C GLU A 93 -12.42 33.66 7.51
N LEU A 94 -11.25 34.30 7.40
CA LEU A 94 -11.13 35.75 7.29
C LEU A 94 -10.39 36.11 6.01
N ASN A 95 -11.07 36.84 5.14
CA ASN A 95 -10.44 37.51 4.00
C ASN A 95 -10.41 39.02 4.25
N CYS A 96 -9.23 39.57 4.51
CA CYS A 96 -8.99 41.01 4.65
C CYS A 96 -7.92 41.50 3.68
N ASN A 97 -7.74 40.81 2.55
CA ASN A 97 -6.73 41.14 1.57
C ASN A 97 -6.99 42.48 0.86
N ASN A 98 -5.93 43.04 0.26
CA ASN A 98 -6.00 44.29 -0.50
C ASN A 98 -6.62 45.46 0.29
N ASN A 99 -6.06 45.75 1.46
CA ASN A 99 -6.48 46.83 2.34
C ASN A 99 -5.24 47.64 2.82
N ASN A 100 -5.42 48.50 3.81
CA ASN A 100 -4.39 49.35 4.37
C ASN A 100 -4.03 48.98 5.82
N LEU A 101 -4.27 47.73 6.24
CA LEU A 101 -4.07 47.30 7.62
C LEU A 101 -2.59 47.38 8.02
N GLU A 102 -2.30 48.11 9.09
CA GLU A 102 -0.95 48.17 9.70
C GLU A 102 -0.79 47.17 10.86
N ASP A 103 -1.90 46.81 11.50
CA ASP A 103 -1.98 45.83 12.58
C ASP A 103 -3.10 44.81 12.30
N LEU A 104 -2.91 43.57 12.77
CA LEU A 104 -3.88 42.49 12.62
C LEU A 104 -3.92 41.63 13.89
N ASN A 105 -4.74 42.05 14.86
CA ASN A 105 -4.94 41.30 16.08
C ASN A 105 -6.05 40.25 15.93
N LEU A 106 -5.64 38.97 15.90
CA LEU A 106 -6.54 37.81 15.82
C LEU A 106 -6.55 36.96 17.09
N SER A 107 -6.02 37.47 18.21
CA SER A 107 -5.83 36.70 19.45
C SER A 107 -7.07 35.88 19.86
N ASN A 108 -8.27 36.43 19.75
CA ASN A 108 -9.52 35.75 20.15
C ASN A 108 -10.17 34.86 19.07
N ASN A 109 -9.66 34.82 17.84
CA ASN A 109 -10.24 34.03 16.74
C ASN A 109 -9.61 32.62 16.66
N GLU A 110 -9.65 31.85 17.75
CA GLU A 110 -8.94 30.56 17.90
C GLU A 110 -9.41 29.45 16.94
N LYS A 111 -10.61 29.58 16.37
CA LYS A 111 -11.19 28.62 15.42
C LYS A 111 -10.84 28.89 13.96
N LEU A 112 -9.95 29.86 13.69
CA LEU A 112 -9.60 30.24 12.32
C LEU A 112 -8.90 29.07 11.60
N GLU A 113 -9.39 28.74 10.41
CA GLU A 113 -8.89 27.70 9.52
C GLU A 113 -8.19 28.30 8.29
N LYS A 114 -8.66 29.46 7.81
CA LYS A 114 -8.06 30.17 6.67
C LYS A 114 -7.96 31.68 6.91
N LEU A 115 -6.80 32.23 6.56
CA LEU A 115 -6.52 33.65 6.63
C LEU A 115 -5.95 34.16 5.30
N TYR A 116 -6.61 35.17 4.73
CA TYR A 116 -6.12 35.94 3.60
C TYR A 116 -5.90 37.39 4.04
N CYS A 117 -4.66 37.76 4.32
CA CYS A 117 -4.28 39.13 4.72
C CYS A 117 -3.22 39.74 3.79
N ASN A 118 -3.08 39.17 2.58
CA ASN A 118 -2.13 39.63 1.58
C ASN A 118 -2.45 41.04 1.07
N VAL A 119 -1.43 41.77 0.61
CA VAL A 119 -1.56 43.16 0.11
C VAL A 119 -2.13 44.08 1.20
N ASN A 120 -1.35 44.25 2.27
CA ASN A 120 -1.60 45.16 3.38
C ASN A 120 -0.26 45.80 3.81
N LYS A 121 -0.21 46.44 4.99
CA LYS A 121 0.99 47.06 5.57
C LYS A 121 1.39 46.43 6.90
N ILE A 122 0.95 45.21 7.17
CA ILE A 122 1.16 44.52 8.45
C ILE A 122 2.66 44.29 8.67
N SER A 123 3.17 44.65 9.84
CA SER A 123 4.61 44.60 10.17
C SER A 123 4.99 43.40 11.06
N GLU A 124 4.05 42.89 11.85
CA GLU A 124 4.18 41.65 12.63
C GLU A 124 2.87 40.88 12.60
N LEU A 125 2.94 39.55 12.57
CA LEU A 125 1.76 38.68 12.61
C LEU A 125 1.98 37.53 13.59
N ASP A 126 1.17 37.48 14.64
CA ASP A 126 1.21 36.41 15.64
C ASP A 126 0.00 35.49 15.54
N LEU A 127 0.26 34.22 15.21
CA LEU A 127 -0.74 33.17 15.03
C LEU A 127 -0.49 31.98 15.96
N SER A 128 0.36 32.11 16.98
CA SER A 128 0.73 31.00 17.87
C SER A 128 -0.38 30.43 18.76
N ASN A 129 -1.63 30.86 18.60
CA ASN A 129 -2.79 30.30 19.28
C ASN A 129 -3.90 29.93 18.28
N LYS A 130 -3.52 29.49 17.08
CA LYS A 130 -4.42 29.21 15.96
C LYS A 130 -4.31 27.77 15.46
N GLU A 131 -4.43 26.82 16.39
CA GLU A 131 -4.19 25.38 16.19
C GLU A 131 -4.93 24.75 14.97
N ASN A 132 -6.01 25.37 14.49
CA ASN A 132 -6.81 24.90 13.36
C ASN A 132 -6.44 25.52 12.00
N LEU A 133 -5.48 26.45 11.93
CA LEU A 133 -5.09 27.09 10.67
C LEU A 133 -4.52 26.07 9.69
N GLU A 134 -5.11 26.02 8.50
CA GLU A 134 -4.65 25.19 7.38
C GLU A 134 -4.03 26.03 6.25
N TYR A 135 -4.48 27.28 6.09
CA TYR A 135 -4.11 28.16 4.99
C TYR A 135 -3.84 29.59 5.47
N ILE A 136 -2.66 30.11 5.15
CA ILE A 136 -2.29 31.50 5.40
C ILE A 136 -1.74 32.10 4.11
N ASP A 137 -2.31 33.22 3.67
CA ASP A 137 -1.70 34.13 2.71
C ASP A 137 -1.47 35.50 3.34
N ALA A 138 -0.22 35.75 3.73
CA ALA A 138 0.28 36.99 4.28
C ALA A 138 1.28 37.68 3.34
N SER A 139 1.24 37.34 2.04
CA SER A 139 2.16 37.87 1.04
C SER A 139 1.96 39.36 0.78
N ASN A 140 3.00 40.08 0.35
CA ASN A 140 2.92 41.52 0.05
C ASN A 140 2.48 42.35 1.27
N ASN A 141 3.26 42.27 2.33
CA ASN A 141 3.11 43.06 3.55
C ASN A 141 4.48 43.70 3.90
N THR A 142 4.62 44.24 5.12
CA THR A 142 5.90 44.72 5.64
C THR A 142 6.43 43.82 6.76
N LEU A 143 6.03 42.54 6.79
CA LEU A 143 6.33 41.62 7.89
C LEU A 143 7.83 41.50 8.11
N ASN A 144 8.28 41.87 9.30
CA ASN A 144 9.63 41.55 9.78
C ASN A 144 9.62 40.33 10.71
N LYS A 145 8.44 39.94 11.20
CA LYS A 145 8.22 38.79 12.08
C LYS A 145 6.88 38.13 11.81
N ILE A 146 6.89 36.80 11.77
CA ILE A 146 5.69 35.95 11.72
C ILE A 146 5.86 34.79 12.70
N ASN A 147 4.82 34.47 13.44
CA ASN A 147 4.82 33.38 14.42
C ASN A 147 3.69 32.39 14.10
N VAL A 148 4.06 31.17 13.69
CA VAL A 148 3.16 30.07 13.29
C VAL A 148 3.38 28.79 14.11
N ASN A 149 4.01 28.92 15.29
CA ASN A 149 4.53 27.81 16.10
C ASN A 149 3.46 26.96 16.83
N ALA A 150 2.17 27.10 16.52
CA ALA A 150 1.11 26.26 17.09
C ALA A 150 0.27 25.55 16.02
N ASP A 151 0.54 25.80 14.75
CA ASP A 151 -0.33 25.39 13.65
C ASP A 151 0.13 24.06 13.09
N ILE A 152 -0.05 22.99 13.88
CA ILE A 152 0.31 21.61 13.49
C ILE A 152 -0.47 21.21 12.22
N GLY A 153 -1.66 21.78 12.00
CA GLY A 153 -2.49 21.57 10.82
C GLY A 153 -2.11 22.38 9.56
N LEU A 154 -1.14 23.30 9.65
CA LEU A 154 -0.83 24.23 8.56
C LEU A 154 -0.31 23.51 7.30
N LYS A 155 -0.99 23.70 6.17
CA LYS A 155 -0.67 23.06 4.88
C LYS A 155 -0.11 24.06 3.87
N TYR A 156 -0.56 25.31 3.92
CA TYR A 156 -0.19 26.37 2.97
C TYR A 156 0.26 27.61 3.72
N LEU A 157 1.51 28.01 3.52
CA LEU A 157 2.06 29.26 4.05
C LEU A 157 2.64 30.09 2.92
N TYR A 158 1.97 31.19 2.61
CA TYR A 158 2.45 32.20 1.67
C TYR A 158 2.80 33.47 2.44
N CYS A 159 4.09 33.77 2.51
CA CYS A 159 4.64 34.94 3.20
C CYS A 159 5.69 35.65 2.32
N GLY A 160 5.58 35.51 1.00
CA GLY A 160 6.48 36.14 0.04
C GLY A 160 6.28 37.65 -0.05
N ASN A 161 7.29 38.37 -0.54
CA ASN A 161 7.30 39.84 -0.63
C ASN A 161 7.09 40.50 0.74
N ASN A 162 8.02 40.24 1.67
CA ASN A 162 8.02 40.78 3.03
C ASN A 162 9.47 41.19 3.41
N SER A 163 9.72 41.43 4.71
CA SER A 163 11.05 41.76 5.27
C SER A 163 11.54 40.76 6.31
N LEU A 164 11.11 39.49 6.23
CA LEU A 164 11.48 38.44 7.18
C LEU A 164 12.97 38.13 7.11
N GLU A 165 13.66 38.16 8.26
CA GLU A 165 15.06 37.76 8.37
C GLU A 165 15.22 36.29 8.80
N ASN A 166 14.20 35.75 9.46
CA ASN A 166 14.09 34.37 9.88
C ASN A 166 12.62 33.93 9.91
N ILE A 167 12.40 32.62 9.85
CA ILE A 167 11.09 32.00 10.02
C ILE A 167 11.30 30.66 10.74
N ASN A 168 10.53 30.43 11.81
CA ASN A 168 10.50 29.13 12.48
C ASN A 168 9.35 28.30 11.93
N LEU A 169 9.64 27.06 11.53
CA LEU A 169 8.68 26.14 10.91
C LEU A 169 8.70 24.76 11.56
N ASP A 170 9.35 24.62 12.72
CA ASP A 170 9.59 23.34 13.38
C ASP A 170 8.29 22.59 13.71
N ASP A 171 7.23 23.32 14.10
CA ASP A 171 5.94 22.75 14.48
C ASP A 171 5.02 22.47 13.27
N ASN A 172 5.32 23.04 12.09
CA ASN A 172 4.49 22.93 10.89
C ASN A 172 4.83 21.68 10.06
N VAL A 173 4.83 20.51 10.70
CA VAL A 173 5.26 19.23 10.07
C VAL A 173 4.41 18.82 8.86
N ASN A 174 3.17 19.30 8.78
CA ASN A 174 2.21 19.01 7.71
C ASN A 174 2.28 20.00 6.52
N LEU A 175 3.23 20.94 6.55
CA LEU A 175 3.36 21.99 5.53
C LEU A 175 3.65 21.38 4.15
N LYS A 176 2.80 21.69 3.17
CA LYS A 176 2.89 21.18 1.79
C LYS A 176 3.43 22.24 0.83
N TYR A 177 3.08 23.51 1.07
CA TYR A 177 3.50 24.63 0.23
C TYR A 177 4.06 25.74 1.12
N LEU A 178 5.31 26.11 0.87
CA LEU A 178 5.99 27.23 1.53
C LEU A 178 6.49 28.21 0.49
N TYR A 179 5.86 29.38 0.39
CA TYR A 179 6.32 30.48 -0.45
C TYR A 179 6.78 31.63 0.43
N CYS A 180 8.10 31.72 0.62
CA CYS A 180 8.80 32.73 1.39
C CYS A 180 9.80 33.53 0.53
N ASP A 181 9.57 33.59 -0.78
CA ASP A 181 10.40 34.34 -1.71
C ASP A 181 10.32 35.86 -1.50
N ASN A 182 11.32 36.60 -1.97
CA ASN A 182 11.41 38.06 -1.79
C ASN A 182 11.35 38.47 -0.31
N ASN A 183 12.28 37.95 0.48
CA ASN A 183 12.47 38.27 1.90
C ASN A 183 13.97 38.55 2.17
N LYS A 184 14.37 38.60 3.45
CA LYS A 184 15.76 38.80 3.89
C LYS A 184 16.32 37.58 4.61
N LEU A 185 15.79 36.39 4.35
CA LEU A 185 16.16 35.16 5.08
C LEU A 185 17.65 34.86 4.90
N GLY A 186 18.38 34.80 6.01
CA GLY A 186 19.79 34.39 6.02
C GLY A 186 19.97 32.87 6.06
N SER A 187 18.95 32.15 6.54
CA SER A 187 18.87 30.69 6.58
C SER A 187 17.41 30.25 6.54
N LEU A 188 17.18 29.01 6.12
CA LEU A 188 15.86 28.38 6.16
C LEU A 188 16.04 26.91 6.54
N ASP A 189 15.60 26.55 7.74
CA ASP A 189 15.53 25.15 8.17
C ASP A 189 14.14 24.61 7.80
N ILE A 190 14.12 23.56 6.98
CA ILE A 190 12.91 22.83 6.59
C ILE A 190 13.03 21.34 6.92
N SER A 191 14.00 20.97 7.75
CA SER A 191 14.32 19.58 8.05
C SER A 191 13.16 18.80 8.69
N LYS A 192 12.19 19.51 9.28
CA LYS A 192 10.96 18.96 9.90
C LYS A 192 9.75 18.94 8.97
N ASN A 193 9.75 19.74 7.91
CA ASN A 193 8.61 19.89 7.00
C ASN A 193 8.67 18.83 5.88
N LEU A 194 8.65 17.56 6.28
CA LEU A 194 8.90 16.43 5.37
C LEU A 194 7.82 16.32 4.27
N CYS A 195 6.62 16.84 4.53
CA CYS A 195 5.50 16.85 3.58
C CYS A 195 5.59 17.96 2.51
N LEU A 196 6.65 18.78 2.49
CA LEU A 196 6.81 19.86 1.52
C LEU A 196 6.83 19.33 0.08
N ILE A 197 5.86 19.78 -0.70
CA ILE A 197 5.69 19.49 -2.13
C ILE A 197 6.30 20.62 -2.96
N SER A 198 6.13 21.87 -2.52
CA SER A 198 6.63 23.04 -3.23
C SER A 198 7.26 24.04 -2.28
N LEU A 199 8.47 24.47 -2.64
CA LEU A 199 9.23 25.50 -1.96
C LEU A 199 9.54 26.64 -2.94
N ARG A 200 9.16 27.86 -2.58
CA ARG A 200 9.67 29.07 -3.22
C ARG A 200 10.37 29.90 -2.15
N CYS A 201 11.69 30.00 -2.26
CA CYS A 201 12.55 30.73 -1.33
C CYS A 201 13.58 31.59 -2.09
N ASN A 202 13.31 31.90 -3.35
CA ASN A 202 14.13 32.76 -4.19
C ASN A 202 14.15 34.21 -3.70
N ASN A 203 15.14 34.99 -4.15
CA ASN A 203 15.30 36.39 -3.75
C ASN A 203 15.38 36.55 -2.22
N ASN A 204 16.37 35.89 -1.62
CA ASN A 204 16.67 35.93 -0.18
C ASN A 204 18.19 36.12 0.01
N ALA A 205 18.68 35.99 1.24
CA ALA A 205 20.09 36.19 1.58
C ALA A 205 20.80 34.90 2.03
N MET A 206 20.26 33.71 1.70
CA MET A 206 20.74 32.43 2.24
C MET A 206 22.08 32.01 1.63
N GLU A 207 23.00 31.53 2.46
CA GLU A 207 24.31 31.01 2.01
C GLU A 207 24.31 29.50 1.76
N ASN A 208 23.33 28.78 2.34
CA ASN A 208 23.09 27.37 2.13
C ASN A 208 21.58 27.07 2.20
N LEU A 209 21.19 25.94 1.65
CA LEU A 209 19.86 25.37 1.79
C LEU A 209 20.00 23.85 1.77
N ASP A 210 19.67 23.20 2.89
CA ASP A 210 19.63 21.75 2.98
C ASP A 210 18.21 21.24 2.68
N ILE A 211 18.10 20.39 1.67
CA ILE A 211 16.84 19.75 1.27
C ILE A 211 16.93 18.21 1.39
N SER A 212 17.97 17.68 2.04
CA SER A 212 18.24 16.23 2.10
C SER A 212 17.14 15.44 2.80
N ASN A 213 16.30 16.10 3.60
CA ASN A 213 15.17 15.46 4.28
C ASN A 213 13.86 15.61 3.51
N ASN A 214 13.79 16.53 2.54
CA ASN A 214 12.56 16.89 1.83
C ASN A 214 12.55 16.41 0.37
N TYR A 215 13.71 16.01 -0.18
CA TYR A 215 13.91 15.70 -1.61
C TYR A 215 12.99 14.60 -2.19
N GLU A 216 12.44 13.71 -1.35
CA GLU A 216 11.53 12.64 -1.82
C GLU A 216 10.14 13.18 -2.18
N ASN A 217 9.68 14.21 -1.46
CA ASN A 217 8.36 14.82 -1.63
C ASN A 217 8.41 16.14 -2.39
N LEU A 218 9.53 16.87 -2.31
CA LEU A 218 9.70 18.18 -2.92
C LEU A 218 9.75 18.06 -4.45
N LYS A 219 8.73 18.60 -5.11
CA LYS A 219 8.56 18.58 -6.57
C LYS A 219 9.02 19.87 -7.22
N VAL A 220 8.85 20.99 -6.51
CA VAL A 220 9.20 22.32 -6.99
C VAL A 220 10.07 22.99 -5.94
N CYS A 221 11.23 23.50 -6.36
CA CYS A 221 12.12 24.28 -5.51
C CYS A 221 12.65 25.47 -6.30
N HIS A 222 12.12 26.66 -6.03
CA HIS A 222 12.64 27.92 -6.57
C HIS A 222 13.51 28.59 -5.51
N CYS A 223 14.83 28.49 -5.65
CA CYS A 223 15.79 29.02 -4.68
C CYS A 223 16.82 29.99 -5.30
N TRP A 224 16.61 30.40 -6.55
CA TRP A 224 17.47 31.35 -7.27
C TRP A 224 17.57 32.72 -6.58
N ASN A 225 18.61 33.49 -6.91
CA ASN A 225 18.92 34.78 -6.27
C ASN A 225 19.03 34.71 -4.73
N ASN A 226 19.92 33.82 -4.28
CA ASN A 226 20.43 33.71 -2.91
C ASN A 226 21.96 33.86 -2.92
N LYS A 227 22.61 33.79 -1.76
CA LYS A 227 24.08 33.91 -1.60
C LYS A 227 24.79 32.55 -1.60
N PHE A 228 24.25 31.55 -2.28
CA PHE A 228 24.84 30.20 -2.32
C PHE A 228 26.24 30.24 -2.96
N SER A 229 27.27 29.95 -2.16
CA SER A 229 28.66 29.86 -2.63
C SER A 229 28.93 28.53 -3.37
N SER A 230 28.21 27.49 -2.97
CA SER A 230 28.05 26.21 -3.65
C SER A 230 26.82 25.53 -3.09
N ILE A 231 26.03 24.85 -3.92
CA ILE A 231 25.00 23.93 -3.41
C ILE A 231 25.72 22.59 -3.18
N ASP A 232 25.84 22.12 -1.94
CA ASP A 232 26.43 20.80 -1.63
C ASP A 232 25.45 19.68 -2.01
N VAL A 233 25.38 19.39 -3.30
CA VAL A 233 24.58 18.30 -3.88
C VAL A 233 25.45 17.04 -4.08
N LYS A 234 26.18 16.62 -3.03
CA LYS A 234 27.15 15.49 -3.06
C LYS A 234 26.63 14.16 -3.64
N ASN A 235 25.31 13.97 -3.76
CA ASN A 235 24.69 12.79 -4.37
C ASN A 235 24.12 12.98 -5.80
N TYR A 236 24.34 14.09 -6.48
CA TYR A 236 23.58 14.42 -7.71
C TYR A 236 24.28 14.10 -9.04
N LYS A 237 25.58 13.82 -9.07
CA LYS A 237 26.29 13.61 -10.36
C LYS A 237 25.83 12.39 -11.15
N GLU A 238 25.27 11.36 -10.51
CA GLU A 238 24.72 10.19 -11.23
C GLU A 238 23.27 10.37 -11.72
N LYS A 239 22.55 11.42 -11.27
CA LYS A 239 21.13 11.63 -11.62
C LYS A 239 20.85 12.91 -12.42
N ILE A 240 21.81 13.83 -12.52
CA ILE A 240 21.78 14.97 -13.47
C ILE A 240 21.88 14.49 -14.93
N ALA A 241 22.45 13.30 -15.18
CA ALA A 241 22.46 12.69 -16.52
C ALA A 241 21.06 12.36 -17.09
N ASN A 242 20.00 12.44 -16.27
CA ASN A 242 18.61 12.18 -16.65
C ASN A 242 17.68 13.42 -16.52
N GLY A 243 18.23 14.65 -16.56
CA GLY A 243 17.44 15.87 -16.79
C GLY A 243 16.51 16.33 -15.65
N LYS A 244 16.75 15.92 -14.40
CA LYS A 244 15.86 16.24 -13.26
C LYS A 244 16.04 17.60 -12.60
N PHE A 245 17.05 18.39 -12.94
CA PHE A 245 17.26 19.75 -12.41
C PHE A 245 18.01 20.59 -13.46
N SER A 246 17.53 21.79 -13.79
CA SER A 246 18.29 22.78 -14.56
C SER A 246 18.61 24.01 -13.71
N TYR A 247 19.87 24.43 -13.78
CA TYR A 247 20.31 25.77 -13.39
C TYR A 247 20.24 26.64 -14.65
N ASP A 248 19.33 27.61 -14.69
CA ASP A 248 19.36 28.65 -15.73
C ASP A 248 19.36 30.02 -15.08
N SER A 249 20.36 30.82 -15.45
CA SER A 249 20.62 32.17 -14.96
C SER A 249 19.94 33.26 -15.80
N ASN A 250 19.16 32.93 -16.83
CA ASN A 250 18.71 33.90 -17.84
C ASN A 250 17.24 33.78 -18.30
N TYR A 251 16.27 33.44 -17.44
CA TYR A 251 14.85 33.57 -17.81
C TYR A 251 14.16 34.68 -17.00
N ARG A 252 13.87 35.79 -17.67
CA ARG A 252 13.04 36.90 -17.21
C ARG A 252 11.72 36.87 -18.00
N ASP A 253 10.62 36.95 -17.26
CA ASP A 253 9.26 37.18 -17.74
C ASP A 253 8.64 36.13 -18.67
N SER A 254 8.12 35.07 -18.05
CA SER A 254 6.79 34.52 -18.36
C SER A 254 6.27 33.79 -17.13
N GLU A 255 4.97 33.89 -16.85
CA GLU A 255 4.29 33.19 -15.74
C GLU A 255 4.36 31.67 -15.95
N GLU A 256 5.48 31.01 -15.65
CA GLU A 256 5.59 29.57 -15.85
C GLU A 256 6.53 28.86 -14.88
N ILE A 257 5.96 27.78 -14.35
CA ILE A 257 6.51 26.75 -13.46
C ILE A 257 6.87 25.57 -14.37
N ILE A 258 7.99 24.89 -14.14
CA ILE A 258 8.43 23.70 -14.91
C ILE A 258 8.47 22.51 -13.93
N ALA A 259 7.87 21.35 -14.20
CA ALA A 259 7.86 20.65 -15.49
C ALA A 259 6.48 20.11 -15.92
N TYR A 260 6.19 20.37 -17.20
CA TYR A 260 5.10 19.90 -18.04
C TYR A 260 5.62 18.76 -18.95
N ASP A 261 4.80 17.75 -19.25
CA ASP A 261 5.05 16.78 -20.34
C ASP A 261 4.03 17.06 -21.46
N ASP A 262 4.53 17.62 -22.56
CA ASP A 262 3.75 18.05 -23.75
C ASP A 262 2.92 16.93 -24.41
N ALA A 263 3.12 15.65 -24.07
CA ALA A 263 2.52 14.56 -24.82
C ALA A 263 1.15 14.06 -24.32
N THR A 264 0.75 14.31 -23.05
CA THR A 264 -0.40 13.56 -22.47
C THR A 264 -1.36 14.32 -21.55
N ASP A 265 -1.19 15.62 -21.33
CA ASP A 265 -2.17 16.49 -20.65
C ASP A 265 -2.76 15.90 -19.34
N LYS A 266 -1.90 15.38 -18.45
CA LYS A 266 -2.31 14.88 -17.11
C LYS A 266 -1.32 15.20 -16.01
N ILE A 267 -1.90 15.62 -14.87
CA ILE A 267 -1.26 16.03 -13.61
C ILE A 267 -0.97 14.80 -12.73
N ILE A 268 0.10 14.80 -11.92
CA ILE A 268 0.38 13.71 -10.96
C ILE A 268 0.81 14.26 -9.59
N TYR A 269 0.00 13.98 -8.56
CA TYR A 269 0.24 14.29 -7.14
C TYR A 269 0.84 13.08 -6.40
N MET A 270 1.42 13.30 -5.21
CA MET A 270 1.57 12.29 -4.14
C MET A 270 1.98 13.00 -2.85
N SER A 271 1.22 12.80 -1.76
CA SER A 271 1.59 13.16 -0.38
C SER A 271 2.12 11.93 0.36
N SER A 272 2.92 12.18 1.40
CA SER A 272 3.55 11.19 2.28
C SER A 272 2.83 11.06 3.62
N ASP A 273 1.55 10.71 3.59
CA ASP A 273 0.83 10.21 4.76
C ASP A 273 0.87 8.68 4.70
N SER A 274 0.98 7.95 5.82
CA SER A 274 1.14 6.49 5.80
C SER A 274 -0.02 5.82 5.06
N VAL A 275 0.29 5.29 3.88
CA VAL A 275 -0.69 4.66 3.02
C VAL A 275 -0.93 3.23 3.49
N SER A 276 -2.21 2.85 3.61
CA SER A 276 -2.63 1.49 3.92
C SER A 276 -3.50 0.89 2.81
N VAL A 277 -3.52 -0.44 2.70
CA VAL A 277 -4.51 -1.14 1.85
C VAL A 277 -5.70 -1.65 2.69
N LYS A 278 -6.90 -1.35 2.23
CA LYS A 278 -8.16 -1.88 2.78
C LYS A 278 -8.87 -2.75 1.77
N TYR A 279 -9.32 -3.92 2.19
CA TYR A 279 -9.97 -4.89 1.29
C TYR A 279 -11.04 -5.72 1.99
N LYS A 280 -11.95 -6.27 1.19
CA LYS A 280 -12.96 -7.22 1.64
C LYS A 280 -13.38 -8.14 0.51
N THR A 281 -13.97 -9.28 0.87
CA THR A 281 -14.41 -10.28 -0.10
C THR A 281 -15.91 -10.58 -0.01
N GLN A 282 -16.46 -11.03 -1.13
CA GLN A 282 -17.78 -11.63 -1.23
C GLN A 282 -17.63 -13.14 -1.04
N ILE A 283 -18.23 -13.68 0.01
CA ILE A 283 -18.08 -15.08 0.40
C ILE A 283 -19.38 -15.84 0.12
N GLN A 284 -19.28 -17.03 -0.48
CA GLN A 284 -20.44 -17.89 -0.74
C GLN A 284 -21.29 -18.08 0.53
N THR A 285 -22.62 -17.94 0.40
CA THR A 285 -23.62 -18.03 1.49
C THR A 285 -23.65 -16.81 2.41
N TYR A 286 -22.54 -16.11 2.63
CA TYR A 286 -22.44 -15.03 3.61
C TYR A 286 -22.54 -13.62 3.01
N GLY A 287 -22.30 -13.48 1.70
CA GLY A 287 -22.30 -12.17 1.06
C GLY A 287 -21.01 -11.41 1.30
N TRP A 288 -21.06 -10.08 1.20
CA TRP A 288 -19.93 -9.20 1.50
C TRP A 288 -19.65 -9.22 3.00
N GLU A 289 -18.38 -9.26 3.36
CA GLU A 289 -17.97 -8.93 4.72
C GLU A 289 -18.42 -7.52 5.10
N LYS A 290 -18.82 -7.34 6.37
CA LYS A 290 -19.40 -6.08 6.87
C LYS A 290 -18.39 -4.93 6.80
N SER A 291 -17.15 -5.20 7.17
CA SER A 291 -16.06 -4.22 7.23
C SER A 291 -14.94 -4.59 6.28
N TYR A 292 -14.13 -3.60 5.91
CA TYR A 292 -12.84 -3.84 5.27
C TYR A 292 -11.82 -4.24 6.33
N VAL A 293 -10.95 -5.18 5.99
CA VAL A 293 -9.75 -5.50 6.77
C VAL A 293 -8.57 -4.69 6.23
N SER A 294 -7.54 -4.51 7.06
CA SER A 294 -6.36 -3.69 6.74
C SER A 294 -5.14 -4.53 6.38
N ASP A 295 -3.97 -3.88 6.23
CA ASP A 295 -2.69 -4.48 5.88
C ASP A 295 -2.39 -5.80 6.60
N GLY A 296 -2.29 -6.87 5.81
CA GLY A 296 -1.92 -8.22 6.26
C GLY A 296 -3.02 -8.99 6.99
N GLU A 297 -4.17 -8.40 7.29
CA GLU A 297 -5.29 -9.10 7.93
C GLU A 297 -5.97 -10.11 6.99
N THR A 298 -6.68 -11.11 7.53
CA THR A 298 -7.33 -12.12 6.66
C THR A 298 -8.74 -11.69 6.29
N SER A 299 -9.03 -11.62 4.98
CA SER A 299 -10.39 -11.52 4.43
C SER A 299 -10.81 -12.86 3.85
N GLY A 300 -12.03 -13.32 4.15
CA GLY A 300 -12.53 -14.65 3.76
C GLY A 300 -12.66 -15.62 4.93
N THR A 301 -12.67 -16.94 4.64
CA THR A 301 -12.80 -17.97 5.68
C THR A 301 -11.80 -19.09 5.51
N VAL A 302 -11.03 -19.40 6.56
CA VAL A 302 -10.15 -20.57 6.60
C VAL A 302 -10.89 -21.76 7.22
N GLY A 303 -10.85 -22.92 6.58
CA GLY A 303 -11.37 -24.19 7.13
C GLY A 303 -12.90 -24.37 7.08
N LYS A 304 -13.66 -23.38 6.60
CA LYS A 304 -15.14 -23.47 6.49
C LYS A 304 -15.64 -23.95 5.13
N ALA A 305 -14.71 -24.25 4.20
CA ALA A 305 -15.02 -24.69 2.84
C ALA A 305 -15.94 -23.73 2.05
N LYS A 306 -15.84 -22.42 2.28
CA LYS A 306 -16.58 -21.39 1.55
C LYS A 306 -15.67 -20.72 0.53
N ARG A 307 -16.15 -20.62 -0.72
CA ARG A 307 -15.42 -19.93 -1.80
C ARG A 307 -15.55 -18.41 -1.67
N LEU A 308 -14.51 -17.71 -2.12
CA LEU A 308 -14.60 -16.31 -2.54
C LEU A 308 -15.26 -16.24 -3.92
N GLU A 309 -16.12 -15.25 -4.12
CA GLU A 309 -16.83 -15.00 -5.39
C GLU A 309 -16.44 -13.65 -6.02
N ALA A 310 -16.07 -12.66 -5.19
CA ALA A 310 -15.60 -11.34 -5.64
C ALA A 310 -14.74 -10.65 -4.56
N ILE A 311 -14.03 -9.58 -4.95
CA ILE A 311 -13.17 -8.78 -4.07
C ILE A 311 -13.27 -7.29 -4.39
N ARG A 312 -13.07 -6.44 -3.37
CA ARG A 312 -12.81 -5.01 -3.49
C ARG A 312 -11.56 -4.64 -2.68
N ILE A 313 -10.69 -3.83 -3.28
CA ILE A 313 -9.43 -3.37 -2.69
C ILE A 313 -9.33 -1.86 -2.93
N LYS A 314 -8.98 -1.10 -1.91
CA LYS A 314 -8.73 0.35 -2.01
C LYS A 314 -7.51 0.75 -1.21
N LEU A 315 -6.86 1.83 -1.61
CA LEU A 315 -5.82 2.48 -0.84
C LEU A 315 -6.43 3.60 0.01
N VAL A 316 -5.90 3.80 1.20
CA VAL A 316 -6.38 4.81 2.15
C VAL A 316 -5.22 5.54 2.83
N ASP A 317 -5.45 6.77 3.28
CA ASP A 317 -4.57 7.51 4.19
C ASP A 317 -4.65 6.97 5.64
N GLU A 318 -3.93 7.61 6.57
CA GLU A 318 -3.84 7.18 7.98
C GLU A 318 -5.22 7.23 8.67
N GLU A 319 -6.04 8.20 8.29
CA GLU A 319 -7.40 8.42 8.79
C GLU A 319 -8.41 7.45 8.15
N GLY A 320 -8.02 6.73 7.10
CA GLY A 320 -8.82 5.73 6.40
C GLY A 320 -9.69 6.28 5.27
N ASN A 321 -9.49 7.53 4.86
CA ASN A 321 -10.10 8.14 3.69
C ASN A 321 -9.49 7.57 2.41
N ALA A 322 -10.23 7.61 1.31
CA ALA A 322 -9.70 7.15 0.03
C ALA A 322 -8.58 8.08 -0.44
N LEU A 323 -7.47 7.51 -0.90
CA LEU A 323 -6.40 8.28 -1.51
C LEU A 323 -6.84 8.97 -2.78
N ASP A 324 -6.28 10.17 -3.03
CA ASP A 324 -6.46 10.89 -4.27
C ASP A 324 -5.99 10.03 -5.46
N PRO A 325 -6.81 9.81 -6.51
CA PRO A 325 -6.43 9.03 -7.68
C PRO A 325 -5.14 9.51 -8.38
N LEU A 326 -4.75 10.77 -8.18
CA LEU A 326 -3.52 11.34 -8.72
C LEU A 326 -2.28 10.83 -7.98
N CYS A 327 -2.43 10.37 -6.73
CA CYS A 327 -1.40 9.67 -5.96
C CYS A 327 -1.08 8.28 -6.52
N GLY A 328 -1.93 7.78 -7.42
CA GLY A 328 -1.87 6.41 -7.90
C GLY A 328 -2.90 5.53 -7.22
N SER A 329 -2.91 4.26 -7.61
CA SER A 329 -4.06 3.40 -7.40
C SER A 329 -3.68 1.94 -7.26
N VAL A 330 -4.56 1.19 -6.60
CA VAL A 330 -4.50 -0.27 -6.60
C VAL A 330 -5.34 -0.84 -7.73
N GLU A 331 -4.70 -1.62 -8.58
CA GLU A 331 -5.32 -2.30 -9.72
C GLU A 331 -5.30 -3.81 -9.50
N TYR A 332 -6.42 -4.48 -9.75
CA TYR A 332 -6.53 -5.92 -9.51
C TYR A 332 -7.49 -6.61 -10.45
N ARG A 333 -7.24 -7.89 -10.70
CA ARG A 333 -8.15 -8.76 -11.46
C ARG A 333 -8.13 -10.18 -10.94
N THR A 334 -9.21 -10.91 -11.17
CA THR A 334 -9.34 -12.29 -10.70
C THR A 334 -9.46 -13.28 -11.85
N HIS A 335 -9.01 -14.51 -11.60
CA HIS A 335 -9.32 -15.66 -12.43
C HIS A 335 -10.61 -16.31 -11.91
N VAL A 336 -11.70 -16.15 -12.66
CA VAL A 336 -13.03 -16.62 -12.28
C VAL A 336 -13.30 -17.97 -12.94
N GLN A 337 -13.90 -18.90 -12.20
CA GLN A 337 -14.32 -20.20 -12.72
C GLN A 337 -15.08 -20.05 -14.04
N LYS A 338 -14.73 -20.90 -15.02
CA LYS A 338 -15.26 -20.94 -16.41
C LYS A 338 -14.92 -19.72 -17.28
N ASN A 339 -14.67 -18.55 -16.68
CA ASN A 339 -14.42 -17.32 -17.41
C ASN A 339 -12.92 -17.04 -17.61
N GLY A 340 -12.05 -17.65 -16.80
CA GLY A 340 -10.62 -17.38 -16.84
C GLY A 340 -10.27 -16.05 -16.18
N TRP A 341 -9.11 -15.49 -16.54
CA TRP A 341 -8.70 -14.15 -16.13
C TRP A 341 -9.64 -13.10 -16.72
N GLU A 342 -10.11 -12.18 -15.87
CA GLU A 342 -10.81 -10.98 -16.33
C GLU A 342 -9.91 -10.17 -17.28
N LYS A 343 -10.50 -9.61 -18.34
CA LYS A 343 -9.75 -8.90 -19.40
C LYS A 343 -9.11 -7.61 -18.88
N SER A 344 -9.81 -6.89 -18.01
CA SER A 344 -9.39 -5.60 -17.45
C SER A 344 -9.13 -5.71 -15.95
N PHE A 345 -8.27 -4.83 -15.44
CA PHE A 345 -8.09 -4.65 -14.01
C PHE A 345 -9.19 -3.73 -13.47
N ALA A 346 -9.83 -4.15 -12.38
CA ALA A 346 -10.59 -3.27 -11.51
C ALA A 346 -9.64 -2.32 -10.79
N LYS A 347 -10.13 -1.14 -10.43
CA LYS A 347 -9.35 -0.06 -9.83
C LYS A 347 -10.08 0.50 -8.61
N ASP A 348 -9.36 0.77 -7.53
CA ASP A 348 -9.81 1.48 -6.32
C ASP A 348 -11.28 1.26 -5.94
N ASN A 349 -11.53 0.18 -5.21
CA ASN A 349 -12.83 -0.25 -4.70
C ASN A 349 -13.82 -0.80 -5.76
N ALA A 350 -13.47 -0.79 -7.04
CA ALA A 350 -14.27 -1.42 -8.08
C ALA A 350 -14.38 -2.95 -7.88
N LEU A 351 -15.45 -3.55 -8.39
CA LEU A 351 -15.66 -4.99 -8.27
C LEU A 351 -14.69 -5.77 -9.18
N SER A 352 -14.04 -6.81 -8.66
CA SER A 352 -13.42 -7.88 -9.44
C SER A 352 -14.01 -9.23 -9.02
N GLY A 353 -14.41 -10.06 -9.99
CA GLY A 353 -15.15 -11.30 -9.76
C GLY A 353 -16.64 -11.19 -10.07
N THR A 354 -17.46 -12.04 -9.45
CA THR A 354 -18.91 -12.07 -9.71
C THR A 354 -19.73 -12.14 -8.43
N VAL A 355 -20.85 -11.43 -8.40
CA VAL A 355 -21.84 -11.50 -7.31
C VAL A 355 -23.10 -12.18 -7.84
N GLY A 356 -23.64 -13.14 -7.09
CA GLY A 356 -24.92 -13.79 -7.41
C GLY A 356 -24.88 -14.85 -8.54
N LYS A 357 -23.73 -15.05 -9.20
CA LYS A 357 -23.57 -16.04 -10.29
C LYS A 357 -23.09 -17.41 -9.81
N GLY A 358 -22.71 -17.54 -8.54
CA GLY A 358 -22.21 -18.78 -7.95
C GLY A 358 -20.86 -19.24 -8.50
N LEU A 359 -20.08 -18.36 -9.11
CA LEU A 359 -18.75 -18.66 -9.64
C LEU A 359 -17.67 -18.33 -8.61
N ARG A 360 -16.73 -19.25 -8.41
CA ARG A 360 -15.58 -19.07 -7.51
C ARG A 360 -14.47 -18.25 -8.16
N LEU A 361 -13.70 -17.56 -7.33
CA LEU A 361 -12.35 -17.11 -7.66
C LEU A 361 -11.36 -18.28 -7.53
N GLU A 362 -10.36 -18.34 -8.42
CA GLU A 362 -9.32 -19.38 -8.43
C GLU A 362 -7.90 -18.79 -8.31
N ALA A 363 -7.70 -17.55 -8.76
CA ALA A 363 -6.45 -16.79 -8.66
C ALA A 363 -6.71 -15.27 -8.71
N ILE A 364 -5.69 -14.48 -8.35
CA ILE A 364 -5.72 -13.01 -8.36
C ILE A 364 -4.36 -12.42 -8.75
N GLN A 365 -4.38 -11.25 -9.37
CA GLN A 365 -3.22 -10.37 -9.57
C GLN A 365 -3.56 -8.98 -9.01
N ILE A 366 -2.63 -8.37 -8.29
CA ILE A 366 -2.76 -7.03 -7.70
C ILE A 366 -1.49 -6.26 -7.99
N LYS A 367 -1.60 -5.05 -8.53
CA LYS A 367 -0.47 -4.16 -8.79
C LYS A 367 -0.82 -2.73 -8.40
N LEU A 368 0.20 -1.92 -8.23
CA LEU A 368 0.07 -0.49 -8.04
C LEU A 368 0.29 0.23 -9.38
N SER A 369 -0.28 1.42 -9.49
CA SER A 369 -0.11 2.34 -10.62
C SER A 369 0.06 3.76 -10.09
N GLY A 370 0.58 4.68 -10.92
CA GLY A 370 0.90 6.03 -10.48
C GLY A 370 2.09 6.06 -9.51
N PRO A 371 2.36 7.21 -8.87
CA PRO A 371 3.60 7.36 -8.12
C PRO A 371 3.71 6.45 -6.90
N ILE A 372 2.59 5.94 -6.35
CA ILE A 372 2.65 5.02 -5.20
C ILE A 372 3.42 3.74 -5.52
N ALA A 373 3.39 3.31 -6.79
CA ALA A 373 4.14 2.14 -7.26
C ALA A 373 5.66 2.32 -7.22
N ASN A 374 6.16 3.56 -7.12
CA ASN A 374 7.60 3.84 -7.01
C ASN A 374 8.11 3.70 -5.57
N ASN A 375 7.21 3.86 -4.59
CA ASN A 375 7.55 3.92 -3.17
C ASN A 375 7.04 2.72 -2.37
N PHE A 376 6.08 1.97 -2.92
CA PHE A 376 5.51 0.81 -2.26
C PHE A 376 5.45 -0.40 -3.19
N ASP A 377 5.57 -1.55 -2.56
CA ASP A 377 5.24 -2.84 -3.12
C ASP A 377 3.90 -3.32 -2.51
N VAL A 378 3.00 -3.83 -3.34
CA VAL A 378 1.80 -4.52 -2.86
C VAL A 378 2.05 -6.02 -2.80
N TYR A 379 2.18 -6.55 -1.58
CA TYR A 379 2.35 -7.96 -1.29
C TYR A 379 1.00 -8.63 -1.05
N TYR A 380 0.80 -9.84 -1.56
CA TYR A 380 -0.42 -10.60 -1.33
C TYR A 380 -0.21 -12.11 -1.41
N ARG A 381 -1.07 -12.84 -0.72
CA ARG A 381 -1.18 -14.30 -0.81
C ARG A 381 -2.62 -14.74 -0.61
N VAL A 382 -2.92 -15.96 -1.05
CA VAL A 382 -4.26 -16.54 -0.97
C VAL A 382 -4.24 -17.93 -0.36
N GLN A 383 -5.38 -18.32 0.22
CA GLN A 383 -5.64 -19.67 0.65
C GLN A 383 -6.50 -20.39 -0.40
N ALA A 384 -6.02 -21.50 -0.95
CA ALA A 384 -6.73 -22.32 -1.93
C ALA A 384 -7.14 -23.68 -1.35
N GLU A 385 -8.34 -24.17 -1.70
CA GLU A 385 -9.00 -25.36 -1.10
C GLU A 385 -8.09 -26.59 -0.88
N LYS A 386 -7.21 -26.91 -1.83
CA LYS A 386 -6.35 -28.12 -1.77
C LYS A 386 -4.87 -27.82 -1.54
N PHE A 387 -4.48 -26.55 -1.56
CA PHE A 387 -3.10 -26.14 -1.36
C PHE A 387 -2.87 -25.41 -0.04
N GLY A 388 -3.94 -25.03 0.67
CA GLY A 388 -3.82 -24.20 1.86
C GLY A 388 -3.34 -22.79 1.51
N TRP A 389 -2.67 -22.14 2.46
CA TRP A 389 -2.01 -20.85 2.23
C TRP A 389 -0.83 -21.02 1.28
N LEU A 390 -0.86 -20.26 0.19
CA LEU A 390 0.23 -20.17 -0.78
C LEU A 390 1.28 -19.14 -0.35
N GLY A 391 2.38 -19.08 -1.09
CA GLY A 391 3.44 -18.09 -0.89
C GLY A 391 2.94 -16.66 -1.10
N TRP A 392 3.69 -15.70 -0.55
CA TRP A 392 3.52 -14.28 -0.86
C TRP A 392 4.07 -13.99 -2.26
N THR A 393 3.39 -13.10 -2.98
CA THR A 393 3.81 -12.54 -4.25
C THR A 393 3.55 -11.04 -4.26
N LYS A 394 3.96 -10.31 -5.30
CA LYS A 394 3.80 -8.86 -5.35
C LYS A 394 3.63 -8.29 -6.76
N ASN A 395 3.13 -7.07 -6.83
CA ASN A 395 3.19 -6.18 -8.00
C ASN A 395 2.80 -6.82 -9.35
N GLY A 396 1.65 -7.48 -9.38
CA GLY A 396 1.05 -8.03 -10.60
C GLY A 396 1.35 -9.50 -10.83
N ASP A 397 2.25 -10.10 -10.06
CA ASP A 397 2.49 -11.55 -10.11
C ASP A 397 1.24 -12.35 -9.69
N SER A 398 1.10 -13.58 -10.16
CA SER A 398 -0.11 -14.36 -9.87
C SER A 398 -0.07 -14.95 -8.45
N ALA A 399 -1.22 -14.95 -7.77
CA ALA A 399 -1.46 -15.72 -6.55
C ALA A 399 -2.67 -16.65 -6.74
N GLY A 400 -2.58 -17.91 -6.30
CA GLY A 400 -3.68 -18.88 -6.40
C GLY A 400 -3.38 -20.06 -7.31
N SER A 401 -4.36 -20.47 -8.12
CA SER A 401 -4.15 -21.56 -9.08
C SER A 401 -4.99 -21.40 -10.35
N SER A 402 -4.51 -21.96 -11.46
CA SER A 402 -5.24 -22.03 -12.72
C SER A 402 -5.29 -23.46 -13.26
N GLY A 403 -6.41 -23.83 -13.87
CA GLY A 403 -6.64 -25.17 -14.47
C GLY A 403 -6.93 -26.30 -13.47
N PHE A 404 -6.78 -26.08 -12.16
CA PHE A 404 -7.08 -27.07 -11.12
C PHE A 404 -8.54 -27.09 -10.67
N ALA A 405 -9.31 -26.06 -10.99
CA ALA A 405 -10.67 -25.87 -10.48
C ALA A 405 -10.78 -25.69 -8.95
N TYR A 406 -9.69 -25.28 -8.28
CA TYR A 406 -9.68 -25.04 -6.84
C TYR A 406 -10.10 -23.61 -6.51
N ARG A 407 -11.02 -23.47 -5.54
CA ARG A 407 -11.49 -22.17 -5.06
C ARG A 407 -10.46 -21.50 -4.16
N LEU A 408 -10.42 -20.17 -4.22
CA LEU A 408 -9.90 -19.35 -3.14
C LEU A 408 -10.90 -19.31 -2.00
N GLU A 409 -10.39 -19.33 -0.77
CA GLU A 409 -11.18 -19.34 0.47
C GLU A 409 -10.85 -18.13 1.36
N ALA A 410 -9.63 -17.60 1.29
CA ALA A 410 -9.19 -16.40 1.99
C ALA A 410 -8.03 -15.68 1.26
N ILE A 411 -7.79 -14.41 1.60
CA ILE A 411 -6.72 -13.57 1.06
C ILE A 411 -6.12 -12.67 2.15
N GLN A 412 -4.82 -12.38 2.02
CA GLN A 412 -4.12 -11.33 2.75
C GLN A 412 -3.41 -10.42 1.74
N ILE A 413 -3.50 -9.11 1.95
CA ILE A 413 -2.90 -8.07 1.13
C ILE A 413 -2.21 -7.09 2.08
N LYS A 414 -0.98 -6.71 1.78
CA LYS A 414 -0.17 -5.81 2.58
C LYS A 414 0.57 -4.85 1.66
N LEU A 415 0.44 -3.56 1.92
CA LEU A 415 1.29 -2.54 1.33
C LEU A 415 2.58 -2.44 2.16
N VAL A 416 3.73 -2.36 1.49
CA VAL A 416 5.05 -2.29 2.14
C VAL A 416 5.87 -1.22 1.46
N LYS A 417 6.43 -0.28 2.22
CA LYS A 417 7.31 0.75 1.65
C LYS A 417 8.59 0.10 1.13
N ASN A 418 9.08 0.58 0.01
CA ASN A 418 10.30 0.07 -0.61
C ASN A 418 11.48 0.28 0.35
N GLY A 419 12.17 -0.81 0.70
CA GLY A 419 13.26 -0.81 1.68
C GLY A 419 12.87 -1.31 3.07
N ASP A 420 11.57 -1.43 3.37
CA ASP A 420 11.10 -1.97 4.65
C ASP A 420 11.29 -3.50 4.74
N ASP A 421 11.14 -4.05 5.96
CA ASP A 421 11.27 -5.47 6.21
C ASP A 421 10.25 -6.32 5.43
N THR A 422 10.76 -7.21 4.60
CA THR A 422 10.00 -8.16 3.78
C THR A 422 10.17 -9.61 4.26
N SER A 423 10.71 -9.83 5.47
CA SER A 423 10.92 -11.15 6.06
C SER A 423 9.66 -12.03 6.06
N PHE A 424 8.49 -11.43 6.25
CA PHE A 424 7.19 -12.11 6.22
C PHE A 424 6.89 -12.77 4.85
N ALA A 425 7.45 -12.24 3.76
CA ALA A 425 7.28 -12.74 2.41
C ALA A 425 8.32 -13.80 2.02
N ASN A 426 9.43 -13.92 2.77
CA ASN A 426 10.58 -14.75 2.43
C ASN A 426 10.43 -16.26 2.73
N ASN A 427 9.21 -16.78 2.72
CA ASN A 427 9.01 -18.22 2.84
C ASN A 427 9.22 -18.93 1.49
N ILE A 428 10.49 -19.13 1.13
CA ILE A 428 10.97 -19.75 -0.13
C ILE A 428 10.33 -21.13 -0.40
N ARG A 429 9.73 -21.79 0.62
CA ARG A 429 9.12 -23.12 0.48
C ARG A 429 7.70 -23.11 -0.10
N LEU A 430 7.03 -21.96 -0.14
CA LEU A 430 5.64 -21.86 -0.59
C LEU A 430 5.59 -21.11 -1.91
N ASN A 431 5.15 -21.79 -2.97
CA ASN A 431 4.93 -21.18 -4.27
C ASN A 431 3.63 -20.34 -4.23
N PRO A 432 3.62 -19.08 -4.67
CA PRO A 432 2.42 -18.24 -4.65
C PRO A 432 1.35 -18.66 -5.67
N PHE A 433 1.75 -19.29 -6.78
CA PHE A 433 0.82 -19.64 -7.86
C PHE A 433 1.14 -20.94 -8.59
N TYR A 434 0.10 -21.75 -8.81
CA TYR A 434 0.20 -23.02 -9.52
C TYR A 434 -0.60 -23.00 -10.83
N ASP A 435 0.07 -23.27 -11.94
CA ASP A 435 -0.57 -23.44 -13.25
C ASP A 435 -0.51 -24.91 -13.67
N LYS A 436 -1.67 -25.55 -13.80
CA LYS A 436 -1.77 -26.95 -14.20
C LYS A 436 -1.09 -27.22 -15.55
N ASN A 437 -1.10 -26.25 -16.47
CA ASN A 437 -0.52 -26.40 -17.81
C ASN A 437 1.01 -26.29 -17.81
N LYS A 438 1.59 -25.80 -16.73
CA LYS A 438 3.05 -25.73 -16.51
C LYS A 438 3.61 -26.97 -15.82
N ILE A 439 2.76 -27.92 -15.40
CA ILE A 439 3.24 -29.21 -14.87
C ILE A 439 3.88 -29.99 -16.03
N PRO A 440 5.13 -30.47 -15.88
CA PRO A 440 5.80 -31.32 -16.85
C PRO A 440 5.02 -32.59 -17.19
N VAL A 441 5.12 -33.03 -18.43
CA VAL A 441 4.39 -34.21 -18.91
C VAL A 441 5.21 -35.46 -18.63
N LEU A 442 4.86 -36.16 -17.54
CA LEU A 442 5.39 -37.48 -17.21
C LEU A 442 4.61 -38.58 -17.94
N LYS A 443 5.36 -39.46 -18.62
CA LYS A 443 4.88 -40.62 -19.37
C LYS A 443 5.62 -41.87 -18.91
N TYR A 444 4.92 -42.99 -18.81
CA TYR A 444 5.53 -44.27 -18.44
C TYR A 444 4.79 -45.45 -19.06
N LYS A 445 5.46 -46.59 -19.13
CA LYS A 445 4.87 -47.87 -19.51
C LYS A 445 5.62 -49.00 -18.86
N THR A 446 4.99 -50.17 -18.84
CA THR A 446 5.59 -51.38 -18.31
C THR A 446 5.70 -52.46 -19.38
N LYS A 447 6.70 -53.32 -19.22
CA LYS A 447 6.74 -54.62 -19.89
C LYS A 447 6.05 -55.62 -18.97
N VAL A 448 4.94 -56.17 -19.42
CA VAL A 448 4.15 -57.14 -18.64
C VAL A 448 4.50 -58.55 -19.12
N GLN A 449 4.70 -59.44 -18.16
CA GLN A 449 4.99 -60.85 -18.39
C GLN A 449 4.05 -61.45 -19.46
N ILE A 450 4.65 -62.20 -20.41
CA ILE A 450 4.01 -62.80 -21.59
C ILE A 450 3.49 -61.79 -22.63
N SER A 451 3.12 -60.58 -22.21
CA SER A 451 2.41 -59.60 -23.04
C SER A 451 3.37 -58.60 -23.69
N GLY A 452 4.63 -58.55 -23.24
CA GLY A 452 5.64 -57.64 -23.75
C GLY A 452 5.41 -56.19 -23.28
N TRP A 453 6.04 -55.24 -23.97
CA TRP A 453 5.85 -53.82 -23.70
C TRP A 453 4.42 -53.41 -24.05
N GLU A 454 3.79 -52.64 -23.15
CA GLU A 454 2.55 -51.95 -23.50
C GLU A 454 2.77 -51.05 -24.74
N LYS A 455 1.78 -51.08 -25.65
CA LYS A 455 1.86 -50.37 -26.94
C LYS A 455 2.07 -48.86 -26.77
N ASN A 456 1.36 -48.26 -25.81
CA ASN A 456 1.35 -46.83 -25.58
C ASN A 456 1.90 -46.50 -24.20
N PHE A 457 2.54 -45.35 -24.08
CA PHE A 457 2.80 -44.75 -22.78
C PHE A 457 1.51 -44.23 -22.16
N VAL A 458 1.36 -44.43 -20.86
CA VAL A 458 0.33 -43.78 -20.05
C VAL A 458 0.90 -42.52 -19.42
N SER A 459 0.01 -41.58 -19.08
CA SER A 459 0.37 -40.29 -18.50
C SER A 459 0.16 -40.25 -16.98
N ASN A 460 0.52 -39.11 -16.39
CA ASN A 460 0.36 -38.76 -14.98
C ASN A 460 -0.87 -39.40 -14.29
N GLY A 461 -0.64 -40.26 -13.29
CA GLY A 461 -1.66 -40.92 -12.48
C GLY A 461 -2.39 -42.12 -13.13
N ILE A 462 -2.24 -42.34 -14.44
CA ILE A 462 -2.92 -43.43 -15.16
C ILE A 462 -2.19 -44.76 -14.96
N LEU A 463 -2.91 -45.82 -14.62
CA LEU A 463 -2.35 -47.15 -14.39
C LEU A 463 -1.54 -47.67 -15.60
N SER A 464 -0.36 -48.24 -15.32
CA SER A 464 0.41 -49.09 -16.24
C SER A 464 0.62 -50.48 -15.63
N GLY A 465 0.46 -51.53 -16.44
CA GLY A 465 0.51 -52.93 -16.00
C GLY A 465 -0.88 -53.58 -15.94
N THR A 466 -1.04 -54.61 -15.10
CA THR A 466 -2.31 -55.36 -15.01
C THR A 466 -2.71 -55.64 -13.58
N ILE A 467 -4.01 -55.53 -13.28
CA ILE A 467 -4.59 -55.97 -12.00
C ILE A 467 -5.38 -57.25 -12.24
N GLY A 468 -5.22 -58.25 -11.35
CA GLY A 468 -6.04 -59.47 -11.33
C GLY A 468 -5.71 -60.50 -12.42
N LYS A 469 -4.77 -60.20 -13.34
CA LYS A 469 -4.36 -61.13 -14.41
C LYS A 469 -3.20 -62.05 -14.03
N ALA A 470 -2.71 -61.94 -12.80
CA ALA A 470 -1.57 -62.69 -12.27
C ALA A 470 -0.28 -62.58 -13.12
N LYS A 471 -0.08 -61.46 -13.81
CA LYS A 471 1.11 -61.17 -14.64
C LYS A 471 1.97 -60.11 -13.96
N GLY A 472 3.27 -60.39 -13.82
CA GLY A 472 4.23 -59.45 -13.25
C GLY A 472 4.69 -58.40 -14.25
N ILE A 473 5.15 -57.27 -13.73
CA ILE A 473 5.98 -56.33 -14.46
C ILE A 473 7.40 -56.91 -14.53
N GLU A 474 7.97 -56.94 -15.73
CA GLU A 474 9.34 -57.40 -16.04
C GLU A 474 10.30 -56.23 -16.27
N ALA A 475 9.81 -55.10 -16.79
CA ALA A 475 10.58 -53.87 -16.97
C ALA A 475 9.69 -52.63 -16.91
N ILE A 476 10.28 -51.48 -16.62
CA ILE A 476 9.60 -50.19 -16.49
C ILE A 476 10.38 -49.14 -17.29
N GLN A 477 9.68 -48.28 -18.02
CA GLN A 477 10.26 -47.12 -18.70
C GLN A 477 9.51 -45.86 -18.25
N ILE A 478 10.23 -44.88 -17.69
CA ILE A 478 9.66 -43.61 -17.20
C ILE A 478 10.38 -42.43 -17.84
N ASN A 479 9.61 -41.49 -18.37
CA ASN A 479 10.10 -40.34 -19.11
C ASN A 479 9.34 -39.07 -18.72
N VAL A 480 10.06 -37.99 -18.39
CA VAL A 480 9.51 -36.63 -18.47
C VAL A 480 9.64 -36.18 -19.93
N SER A 481 8.55 -36.35 -20.68
CA SER A 481 8.51 -36.18 -22.13
C SER A 481 8.39 -34.73 -22.62
N ASP A 482 7.94 -33.84 -21.75
CA ASP A 482 7.92 -32.39 -21.97
C ASP A 482 8.18 -31.73 -20.63
N SER A 483 9.35 -31.11 -20.49
CA SER A 483 9.79 -30.52 -19.22
C SER A 483 9.16 -29.15 -18.96
N LYS A 484 8.39 -28.57 -19.88
CA LYS A 484 7.78 -27.23 -19.76
C LYS A 484 8.79 -26.13 -19.41
N GLY A 485 10.05 -26.30 -19.81
CA GLY A 485 11.13 -25.33 -19.57
C GLY A 485 11.94 -25.56 -18.29
N TYR A 486 11.61 -26.56 -17.48
CA TYR A 486 12.42 -26.93 -16.31
C TYR A 486 13.61 -27.82 -16.72
N LEU A 487 14.80 -27.55 -16.19
CA LEU A 487 15.97 -28.39 -16.41
C LEU A 487 15.93 -29.65 -15.52
N GLY A 488 16.57 -30.72 -16.00
CA GLY A 488 16.60 -32.03 -15.33
C GLY A 488 15.55 -33.00 -15.86
N GLY A 489 15.42 -34.15 -15.19
CA GLY A 489 14.56 -35.24 -15.60
C GLY A 489 14.15 -36.14 -14.42
N ILE A 490 13.87 -37.40 -14.71
CA ILE A 490 13.62 -38.43 -13.71
C ILE A 490 14.75 -39.46 -13.67
N LYS A 491 15.02 -40.02 -12.50
CA LYS A 491 15.89 -41.17 -12.32
C LYS A 491 15.22 -42.19 -11.40
N TYR A 492 15.48 -43.46 -11.62
CA TYR A 492 14.80 -44.51 -10.86
C TYR A 492 15.60 -45.80 -10.82
N LYS A 493 15.33 -46.62 -9.81
CA LYS A 493 15.96 -47.94 -9.68
C LYS A 493 15.00 -48.95 -9.08
N THR A 494 15.26 -50.21 -9.34
CA THR A 494 14.36 -51.29 -8.94
C THR A 494 15.02 -52.27 -7.97
N HIS A 495 14.19 -52.94 -7.18
CA HIS A 495 14.56 -54.06 -6.35
C HIS A 495 14.09 -55.34 -7.02
N MET A 496 15.03 -56.23 -7.31
CA MET A 496 14.77 -57.51 -7.96
C MET A 496 14.88 -58.64 -6.95
N GLN A 497 14.03 -59.65 -7.10
CA GLN A 497 14.11 -60.89 -6.32
C GLN A 497 15.53 -61.50 -6.42
N LYS A 498 16.11 -61.97 -5.31
CA LYS A 498 17.46 -62.58 -5.20
C LYS A 498 18.65 -61.67 -5.52
N ILE A 499 18.46 -60.54 -6.20
CA ILE A 499 19.52 -59.59 -6.54
C ILE A 499 19.53 -58.41 -5.55
N GLY A 500 18.36 -57.96 -5.13
CA GLY A 500 18.22 -56.78 -4.27
C GLY A 500 18.05 -55.48 -5.05
N TRP A 501 18.34 -54.35 -4.41
CA TRP A 501 18.35 -53.04 -5.06
C TRP A 501 19.50 -52.94 -6.06
N GLN A 502 19.21 -52.49 -7.27
CA GLN A 502 20.24 -52.20 -8.26
C GLN A 502 21.13 -51.03 -7.80
N ASN A 503 22.43 -51.08 -8.12
CA ASN A 503 23.40 -50.07 -7.72
C ASN A 503 23.14 -48.73 -8.44
N ASP A 504 22.98 -48.78 -9.76
CA ASP A 504 22.81 -47.60 -10.58
C ASP A 504 21.35 -47.16 -10.71
N TYR A 505 21.16 -45.84 -10.81
CA TYR A 505 19.88 -45.27 -11.21
C TYR A 505 19.81 -45.22 -12.74
N ILE A 506 18.65 -45.60 -13.27
CA ILE A 506 18.29 -45.49 -14.67
C ILE A 506 17.85 -44.05 -14.95
N ALA A 507 18.32 -43.49 -16.07
CA ALA A 507 18.08 -42.12 -16.46
C ALA A 507 16.71 -41.91 -17.13
N ASN A 508 16.36 -40.64 -17.34
CA ASN A 508 15.10 -40.21 -17.92
C ASN A 508 14.88 -40.82 -19.31
N GLY A 509 13.82 -41.61 -19.46
CA GLY A 509 13.46 -42.23 -20.72
C GLY A 509 14.12 -43.58 -20.99
N GLU A 510 15.16 -43.97 -20.26
CA GLU A 510 15.81 -45.27 -20.43
C GLU A 510 15.03 -46.38 -19.72
N PRO A 511 14.79 -47.57 -20.32
CA PRO A 511 14.09 -48.66 -19.65
C PRO A 511 14.97 -49.36 -18.60
N THR A 512 14.36 -49.92 -17.54
CA THR A 512 15.05 -50.85 -16.65
C THR A 512 15.57 -52.06 -17.45
N ARG A 513 16.71 -52.61 -17.04
CA ARG A 513 17.22 -53.86 -17.63
C ARG A 513 16.18 -54.97 -17.49
N ASP A 514 15.94 -55.66 -18.60
CA ASP A 514 15.10 -56.85 -18.67
C ASP A 514 15.95 -58.08 -18.34
N TYR A 515 15.62 -58.78 -17.25
CA TYR A 515 16.32 -59.99 -16.80
C TYR A 515 15.57 -61.26 -17.19
N GLY A 516 14.56 -61.17 -18.05
CA GLY A 516 13.73 -62.29 -18.45
C GLY A 516 12.85 -62.83 -17.32
N LYS A 517 12.26 -64.01 -17.54
CA LYS A 517 11.19 -64.59 -16.68
C LYS A 517 11.67 -65.10 -15.32
N GLU A 518 12.97 -65.12 -15.05
CA GLU A 518 13.55 -65.75 -13.86
C GLU A 518 13.58 -64.84 -12.63
N TYR A 519 13.51 -63.51 -12.82
CA TYR A 519 13.62 -62.53 -11.74
C TYR A 519 12.39 -61.62 -11.69
N ARG A 520 11.88 -61.39 -10.49
CA ARG A 520 10.67 -60.58 -10.25
C ARG A 520 11.05 -59.19 -9.77
N LEU A 521 10.47 -58.16 -10.37
CA LEU A 521 10.44 -56.82 -9.81
C LEU A 521 9.61 -56.84 -8.52
N GLU A 522 10.20 -56.45 -7.40
CA GLU A 522 9.52 -56.44 -6.09
C GLU A 522 9.29 -55.01 -5.57
N ALA A 523 10.17 -54.07 -5.88
CA ALA A 523 10.04 -52.67 -5.47
C ALA A 523 10.72 -51.69 -6.44
N ILE A 524 10.40 -50.41 -6.29
CA ILE A 524 10.96 -49.31 -7.09
C ILE A 524 11.22 -48.08 -6.21
N LYS A 525 12.23 -47.29 -6.59
CA LYS A 525 12.48 -45.93 -6.13
C LYS A 525 12.52 -44.99 -7.32
N ILE A 526 11.85 -43.85 -7.23
CA ILE A 526 11.75 -42.85 -8.30
C ILE A 526 12.04 -41.47 -7.72
N GLU A 527 12.96 -40.75 -8.36
CA GLU A 527 13.43 -39.44 -7.94
C GLU A 527 13.47 -38.48 -9.13
N LEU A 528 13.19 -37.21 -8.88
CA LEU A 528 13.41 -36.15 -9.85
C LEU A 528 14.85 -35.64 -9.74
N THR A 529 15.33 -34.97 -10.80
CA THR A 529 16.67 -34.39 -10.88
C THR A 529 16.59 -32.95 -11.39
N GLY A 530 17.66 -32.16 -11.21
CA GLY A 530 17.71 -30.77 -11.67
C GLY A 530 16.64 -29.88 -11.03
N ASP A 531 16.10 -28.95 -11.81
CA ASP A 531 15.04 -28.03 -11.37
C ASP A 531 13.72 -28.74 -11.12
N LEU A 532 13.45 -29.84 -11.82
CA LEU A 532 12.25 -30.65 -11.54
C LEU A 532 12.18 -31.09 -10.08
N ALA A 533 13.31 -31.47 -9.47
CA ALA A 533 13.35 -31.86 -8.05
C ALA A 533 13.07 -30.71 -7.08
N LYS A 534 13.35 -29.47 -7.51
CA LYS A 534 13.13 -28.25 -6.71
C LYS A 534 11.66 -27.85 -6.72
N TYR A 535 11.00 -27.91 -7.88
CA TYR A 535 9.65 -27.38 -8.08
C TYR A 535 8.55 -28.44 -8.06
N PHE A 536 8.89 -29.72 -8.15
CA PHE A 536 7.92 -30.82 -8.21
C PHE A 536 8.27 -31.96 -7.24
N ASP A 537 7.25 -32.75 -6.94
CA ASP A 537 7.36 -34.04 -6.30
C ASP A 537 6.85 -35.12 -7.23
N VAL A 538 7.49 -36.29 -7.17
CA VAL A 538 6.98 -37.51 -7.80
C VAL A 538 6.42 -38.43 -6.73
N TYR A 539 5.11 -38.66 -6.80
CA TYR A 539 4.40 -39.68 -6.04
C TYR A 539 4.25 -40.94 -6.88
N TYR A 540 4.41 -42.10 -6.26
CA TYR A 540 4.22 -43.37 -6.95
C TYR A 540 3.79 -44.46 -5.99
N ARG A 541 3.00 -45.39 -6.50
CA ARG A 541 2.62 -46.61 -5.78
C ARG A 541 2.59 -47.79 -6.73
N VAL A 542 2.65 -48.97 -6.15
CA VAL A 542 2.69 -50.23 -6.90
C VAL A 542 1.65 -51.21 -6.36
N GLN A 543 1.15 -52.07 -7.23
CA GLN A 543 0.32 -53.22 -6.88
C GLN A 543 1.24 -54.43 -6.69
N ALA A 544 1.34 -54.98 -5.48
CA ALA A 544 2.11 -56.20 -5.21
C ALA A 544 1.19 -57.43 -5.10
N GLN A 545 1.60 -58.55 -5.72
CA GLN A 545 0.80 -59.78 -5.92
C GLN A 545 -0.02 -60.28 -4.70
N LYS A 546 0.43 -60.04 -3.47
CA LYS A 546 -0.24 -60.50 -2.23
C LYS A 546 -0.64 -59.38 -1.26
N PHE A 547 -0.22 -58.16 -1.53
CA PHE A 547 -0.54 -57.01 -0.67
C PHE A 547 -1.48 -56.00 -1.34
N GLY A 548 -1.77 -56.18 -2.63
CA GLY A 548 -2.60 -55.24 -3.39
C GLY A 548 -1.88 -53.92 -3.61
N TRP A 549 -2.66 -52.84 -3.72
CA TRP A 549 -2.11 -51.49 -3.83
C TRP A 549 -1.39 -51.12 -2.54
N MET A 550 -0.10 -50.88 -2.67
CA MET A 550 0.72 -50.30 -1.61
C MET A 550 0.40 -48.81 -1.43
N GLY A 551 0.80 -48.25 -0.30
CA GLY A 551 0.75 -46.80 -0.08
C GLY A 551 1.59 -46.01 -1.08
N TRP A 552 1.30 -44.72 -1.22
CA TRP A 552 2.06 -43.80 -2.06
C TRP A 552 3.42 -43.47 -1.43
N ALA A 553 4.48 -43.77 -2.16
CA ALA A 553 5.84 -43.29 -1.91
C ALA A 553 6.08 -41.94 -2.60
N ARG A 554 7.03 -41.17 -2.08
CA ARG A 554 7.43 -39.86 -2.61
C ARG A 554 8.95 -39.80 -2.76
N ASN A 555 9.46 -39.21 -3.85
CA ASN A 555 10.86 -38.80 -4.02
C ASN A 555 11.92 -39.75 -3.42
N GLY A 556 12.16 -40.89 -4.05
CA GLY A 556 13.23 -41.83 -3.67
C GLY A 556 12.89 -42.78 -2.53
N GLU A 557 11.73 -42.61 -1.90
CA GLU A 557 11.19 -43.59 -0.97
C GLU A 557 10.95 -44.95 -1.66
N SER A 558 11.15 -46.05 -0.96
CA SER A 558 10.83 -47.37 -1.52
C SER A 558 9.32 -47.53 -1.70
N ALA A 559 8.89 -48.09 -2.83
CA ALA A 559 7.52 -48.57 -3.05
C ALA A 559 7.52 -50.05 -3.45
N GLY A 560 6.78 -50.89 -2.74
CA GLY A 560 6.67 -52.33 -3.02
C GLY A 560 7.14 -53.22 -1.88
N THR A 561 7.83 -54.31 -2.20
CA THR A 561 8.29 -55.31 -1.21
C THR A 561 9.75 -55.68 -1.40
N ALA A 562 10.38 -56.25 -0.37
CA ALA A 562 11.68 -56.88 -0.49
C ALA A 562 11.75 -58.17 0.33
N GLY A 563 12.27 -59.24 -0.27
CA GLY A 563 12.51 -60.53 0.40
C GLY A 563 11.30 -61.46 0.47
N PHE A 564 10.16 -61.06 -0.10
CA PHE A 564 8.93 -61.86 -0.11
C PHE A 564 8.76 -62.73 -1.37
N GLY A 565 9.45 -62.44 -2.47
CA GLY A 565 9.23 -63.07 -3.77
C GLY A 565 7.99 -62.56 -4.51
N TYR A 566 7.38 -61.47 -4.05
CA TYR A 566 6.13 -60.95 -4.60
C TYR A 566 6.39 -59.95 -5.72
N ARG A 567 5.93 -60.29 -6.91
CA ARG A 567 6.06 -59.44 -8.10
C ARG A 567 5.18 -58.19 -7.98
N LEU A 568 5.64 -57.11 -8.58
CA LEU A 568 4.82 -55.96 -8.96
C LEU A 568 3.94 -56.34 -10.14
N GLU A 569 2.68 -55.91 -10.14
CA GLU A 569 1.71 -56.21 -11.20
C GLU A 569 1.23 -54.95 -11.93
N ALA A 570 1.19 -53.82 -11.25
CA ALA A 570 0.82 -52.52 -11.79
C ALA A 570 1.55 -51.39 -11.06
N ILE A 571 1.65 -50.22 -11.69
CA ILE A 571 2.24 -49.00 -11.12
C ILE A 571 1.41 -47.78 -11.49
N GLN A 572 1.37 -46.81 -10.57
CA GLN A 572 0.91 -45.45 -10.83
C GLN A 572 2.01 -44.48 -10.41
N ILE A 573 2.27 -43.48 -11.25
CA ILE A 573 3.25 -42.43 -11.05
C ILE A 573 2.56 -41.10 -11.32
N GLN A 574 2.69 -40.16 -10.38
CA GLN A 574 2.11 -38.84 -10.46
C GLN A 574 3.14 -37.76 -10.11
N LEU A 575 3.46 -36.91 -11.07
CA LEU A 575 4.17 -35.67 -10.91
C LEU A 575 3.19 -34.57 -10.47
N VAL A 576 3.54 -33.86 -9.42
CA VAL A 576 2.76 -32.76 -8.84
C VAL A 576 3.70 -31.67 -8.38
N TYR A 577 3.18 -30.46 -8.17
CA TYR A 577 4.00 -29.39 -7.59
C TYR A 577 4.56 -29.76 -6.22
N LYS A 578 5.70 -29.16 -5.88
CA LYS A 578 6.39 -29.38 -4.60
C LYS A 578 5.44 -29.14 -3.44
N ASN A 579 5.49 -30.03 -2.45
CA ASN A 579 4.75 -29.98 -1.19
C ASN A 579 3.23 -30.08 -1.31
N THR A 580 2.71 -30.47 -2.49
CA THR A 580 1.30 -30.82 -2.62
C THR A 580 0.99 -32.13 -1.90
N MET A 581 -0.24 -32.29 -1.42
CA MET A 581 -0.64 -33.49 -0.67
C MET A 581 -0.56 -34.76 -1.54
N SER A 582 -0.20 -35.87 -0.89
CA SER A 582 -0.17 -37.20 -1.53
C SER A 582 -1.53 -37.53 -2.17
N PRO A 583 -1.56 -38.15 -3.37
CA PRO A 583 -2.82 -38.55 -4.02
C PRO A 583 -3.66 -39.56 -3.21
N GLY A 584 -3.06 -40.21 -2.21
CA GLY A 584 -3.76 -41.08 -1.27
C GLY A 584 -2.87 -41.45 -0.08
N SER A 585 -3.28 -42.45 0.69
CA SER A 585 -2.54 -42.90 1.88
C SER A 585 -1.08 -43.24 1.56
N ALA A 586 -0.16 -42.71 2.37
CA ALA A 586 1.27 -43.03 2.33
C ALA A 586 1.64 -44.23 3.22
N THR A 587 0.68 -44.75 3.99
CA THR A 587 0.89 -45.86 4.92
C THR A 587 1.10 -47.17 4.16
N GLY A 588 2.07 -47.97 4.58
CA GLY A 588 2.31 -49.28 3.98
C GLY A 588 2.84 -49.20 2.53
N LYS A 589 3.55 -48.13 2.16
CA LYS A 589 4.20 -47.98 0.85
C LYS A 589 5.28 -49.03 0.56
N TYR A 590 5.96 -49.54 1.60
CA TYR A 590 7.01 -50.54 1.47
C TYR A 590 6.98 -51.56 2.62
N ARG A 591 7.29 -52.82 2.30
CA ARG A 591 7.42 -53.91 3.29
C ARG A 591 8.69 -54.72 3.03
N LYS A 592 9.48 -54.98 4.07
CA LYS A 592 10.67 -55.84 4.02
C LYS A 592 10.47 -57.04 4.95
N LYS A 593 10.80 -58.24 4.47
CA LYS A 593 10.70 -59.48 5.24
C LYS A 593 11.81 -59.59 6.27
#